data_AF-A0A8J6R5Q4-F1
#
_entry.id   AF-A0A8J6R5Q4-F1
#
_cell.length_a   1.000
_cell.length_b   1.000
_cell.length_c   1.000
_cell.angle_alpha   90.00
_cell.angle_beta   90.00
_cell.angle_gamma   90.00
#
_symmetry.space_group_name_H-M   'P 1'
#
loop_
_entity.id
_entity.type
_entity.pdbx_description
1 polymer ?
#
loop_
_entity_poly.entity_id
_entity_poly.type
_entity_poly.pdbx_seq_one_letter_code
_entity_poly.pdbx_strand_id
1 'polypeptide(L)'
;MRKQIIRYIGKPLCLFLVLCFLTVDVGIRSAQAGMISTESVLAAQTNHAARSQVVDFFAREDVQQVMMSQGVAADEVAARVASLSDAEIMQIAAELDQLPAGASLGTVVGAVLFIFVVLLITDILGYTKVFTFVQPIR
;
A
#
# COMPACT_ATOMS: atom_id res chain seq x y z
N MET A 1 32.29 60.46 -46.57
CA MET A 1 32.32 60.31 -45.09
C MET A 1 31.39 59.22 -44.53
N ARG A 2 30.18 58.98 -45.06
CA ARG A 2 29.23 57.95 -44.57
C ARG A 2 29.74 56.48 -44.52
N LYS A 3 30.60 56.06 -45.46
CA LYS A 3 31.13 54.68 -45.52
C LYS A 3 32.09 54.33 -44.37
N GLN A 4 32.75 55.33 -43.76
CA GLN A 4 33.67 55.13 -42.65
C GLN A 4 32.92 54.90 -41.32
N ILE A 5 31.77 55.54 -41.15
CA ILE A 5 30.92 55.43 -39.94
C ILE A 5 30.32 54.02 -39.81
N ILE A 6 29.86 53.43 -40.92
CA ILE A 6 29.30 52.07 -40.96
C ILE A 6 30.38 51.02 -40.60
N ARG A 7 31.62 51.22 -41.06
CA ARG A 7 32.76 50.36 -40.72
C ARG A 7 33.23 50.50 -39.27
N TYR A 8 33.04 51.67 -38.66
CA TYR A 8 33.44 51.96 -37.29
C TYR A 8 32.45 51.38 -36.27
N ILE A 9 31.15 51.38 -36.59
CA ILE A 9 30.08 50.84 -35.73
C ILE A 9 29.86 49.33 -35.93
N GLY A 10 30.11 48.80 -37.13
CA GLY A 10 29.90 47.37 -37.41
C GLY A 10 30.85 46.43 -36.65
N LYS A 11 32.09 46.86 -36.38
CA LYS A 11 33.09 46.06 -35.65
C LYS A 11 32.72 45.80 -34.19
N PRO A 12 32.39 46.82 -33.36
CA PRO A 12 31.97 46.58 -31.98
C PRO A 12 30.62 45.85 -31.91
N LEU A 13 29.71 46.09 -32.87
CA LEU A 13 28.41 45.40 -32.93
C LEU A 13 28.57 43.90 -33.19
N CYS A 14 29.49 43.51 -34.09
CA CYS A 14 29.79 42.11 -34.36
C CYS A 14 30.45 41.43 -33.15
N LEU A 15 31.38 42.13 -32.49
CA LEU A 15 32.03 41.64 -31.26
C LEU A 15 31.02 41.46 -30.12
N PHE A 16 30.08 42.39 -29.98
CA PHE A 16 28.99 42.31 -29.01
C PHE A 16 28.05 41.13 -29.29
N LEU A 17 27.69 40.88 -30.55
CA LEU A 17 26.86 39.73 -30.92
C LEU A 17 27.57 38.40 -30.64
N VAL A 18 28.86 38.28 -30.99
CA VAL A 18 29.65 37.08 -30.71
C VAL A 18 29.75 36.82 -29.20
N LEU A 19 29.98 37.86 -28.40
CA LEU A 19 30.00 37.77 -26.94
C LEU A 19 28.65 37.29 -26.40
N CYS A 20 27.55 37.84 -26.93
CA CYS A 20 26.19 37.45 -26.54
C CYS A 20 25.96 35.95 -26.78
N PHE A 21 26.34 35.44 -27.96
CA PHE A 21 26.25 34.02 -28.30
C PHE A 21 27.15 33.12 -27.45
N LEU A 22 28.34 33.60 -27.03
CA LEU A 22 29.22 32.83 -26.15
C LEU A 22 28.66 32.67 -24.73
N THR A 23 27.86 33.64 -24.27
CA THR A 23 27.25 33.62 -22.93
C THR A 23 25.88 32.94 -22.89
N VAL A 24 25.35 32.51 -24.05
CA VAL A 24 24.18 31.64 -24.09
C VAL A 24 24.64 30.25 -23.64
N ASP A 25 24.61 30.04 -22.34
CA ASP A 25 24.60 28.71 -21.75
C ASP A 25 23.31 28.04 -22.25
N VAL A 26 23.42 27.25 -23.32
CA VAL A 26 22.42 26.23 -23.63
C VAL A 26 22.59 25.21 -22.52
N GLY A 27 21.99 25.52 -21.37
CA GLY A 27 21.80 24.58 -20.29
C GLY A 27 20.97 23.45 -20.87
N ILE A 28 21.66 22.44 -21.40
CA ILE A 28 21.10 21.15 -21.74
C ILE A 28 20.68 20.60 -20.38
N ARG A 29 19.49 21.02 -19.94
CA ARG A 29 18.71 20.28 -18.96
C ARG A 29 18.47 18.96 -19.66
N SER A 30 19.36 18.00 -19.41
CA SER A 30 19.03 16.61 -19.61
C SER A 30 17.71 16.43 -18.87
N ALA A 31 16.64 16.27 -19.64
CA ALA A 31 15.41 15.80 -19.08
C ALA A 31 15.78 14.47 -18.44
N GLN A 32 15.85 14.44 -17.11
CA GLN A 32 15.86 13.22 -16.31
C GLN A 32 14.52 12.54 -16.55
N ALA A 33 14.33 12.02 -17.76
CA ALA A 33 13.39 10.97 -18.05
C ALA A 33 14.04 9.70 -17.49
N GLY A 34 14.06 9.60 -16.16
CA GLY A 34 14.31 8.33 -15.51
C GLY A 34 13.29 7.35 -16.08
N MET A 35 13.76 6.25 -16.67
CA MET A 35 12.87 5.15 -16.98
C MET A 35 12.14 4.82 -15.68
N ILE A 36 10.82 4.99 -15.66
CA ILE A 36 9.98 4.39 -14.63
C ILE A 36 10.06 2.90 -14.94
N SER A 37 11.06 2.25 -14.37
CA SER A 37 11.26 0.84 -14.56
C SER A 37 10.07 0.08 -13.97
N THR A 38 9.75 -1.09 -14.51
CA THR A 38 8.68 -1.94 -13.98
C THR A 38 8.83 -2.21 -12.48
N GLU A 39 10.06 -2.27 -11.95
CA GLU A 39 10.31 -2.39 -10.52
C GLU A 39 9.77 -1.21 -9.68
N SER A 40 9.80 0.01 -10.21
CA SER A 40 9.26 1.18 -9.50
C SER A 40 7.73 1.17 -9.46
N VAL A 41 7.10 0.69 -10.54
CA VAL A 41 5.65 0.49 -10.58
C VAL A 41 5.23 -0.64 -9.65
N LEU A 42 5.98 -1.75 -9.65
CA LEU A 42 5.71 -2.88 -8.78
C LEU A 42 5.87 -2.51 -7.30
N ALA A 43 6.91 -1.75 -6.95
CA ALA A 43 7.11 -1.24 -5.59
C ALA A 43 5.96 -0.31 -5.13
N ALA A 44 5.49 0.57 -6.02
CA ALA A 44 4.33 1.41 -5.71
C ALA A 44 3.04 0.58 -5.53
N GLN A 45 2.84 -0.47 -6.34
CA GLN A 45 1.71 -1.38 -6.19
C GLN A 45 1.78 -2.18 -4.88
N THR A 46 2.96 -2.67 -4.49
CA THR A 46 3.12 -3.38 -3.21
C THR A 46 2.85 -2.47 -2.02
N ASN A 47 3.30 -1.22 -2.05
CA ASN A 47 3.00 -0.24 -1.00
C ASN A 47 1.50 0.06 -0.92
N HIS A 48 0.84 0.20 -2.07
CA HIS A 48 -0.61 0.43 -2.10
C HIS A 48 -1.38 -0.78 -1.54
N ALA A 49 -0.98 -1.99 -1.89
CA ALA A 49 -1.57 -3.23 -1.35
C ALA A 49 -1.36 -3.34 0.16
N ALA A 50 -0.15 -3.07 0.66
CA ALA A 50 0.15 -3.07 2.09
C ALA A 50 -0.71 -2.03 2.84
N ARG A 51 -0.87 -0.83 2.28
CA ARG A 51 -1.74 0.20 2.88
C ARG A 51 -3.21 -0.25 2.91
N SER A 52 -3.72 -0.84 1.83
CA SER A 52 -5.08 -1.40 1.80
C SER A 52 -5.27 -2.45 2.88
N GLN A 53 -4.34 -3.38 3.02
CA GLN A 53 -4.39 -4.43 4.03
C GLN A 53 -4.47 -3.86 5.46
N VAL A 54 -3.65 -2.85 5.76
CA VAL A 54 -3.67 -2.18 7.08
C VAL A 54 -5.01 -1.48 7.33
N VAL A 55 -5.54 -0.78 6.32
CA VAL A 55 -6.86 -0.12 6.42
C VAL A 55 -7.97 -1.16 6.63
N ASP A 56 -7.97 -2.23 5.86
CA ASP A 56 -8.98 -3.30 5.94
C ASP A 56 -8.95 -3.99 7.31
N PHE A 57 -7.76 -4.16 7.89
CA PHE A 57 -7.62 -4.71 9.24
C PHE A 57 -8.27 -3.81 10.30
N PHE A 58 -7.99 -2.51 10.27
CA PHE A 58 -8.62 -1.55 11.21
C PHE A 58 -10.10 -1.30 10.90
N ALA A 59 -10.57 -1.60 9.68
CA ALA A 59 -11.97 -1.50 9.31
C ALA A 59 -12.83 -2.64 9.85
N ARG A 60 -12.24 -3.73 10.37
CA ARG A 60 -13.00 -4.85 10.93
C ARG A 60 -13.78 -4.41 12.18
N GLU A 61 -15.02 -4.88 12.29
CA GLU A 61 -15.93 -4.54 13.38
C GLU A 61 -15.37 -4.90 14.77
N ASP A 62 -14.71 -6.05 14.88
CA ASP A 62 -14.10 -6.51 16.13
C ASP A 62 -12.91 -5.63 16.55
N VAL A 63 -12.08 -5.20 15.59
CA VAL A 63 -10.98 -4.28 15.84
C VAL A 63 -11.51 -2.89 16.23
N GLN A 64 -12.50 -2.36 15.51
CA GLN A 64 -13.12 -1.08 15.84
C GLN A 64 -13.73 -1.07 17.24
N GLN A 65 -14.44 -2.13 17.63
CA GLN A 65 -15.04 -2.23 18.96
C GLN A 65 -13.98 -2.19 20.06
N VAL A 66 -12.84 -2.87 19.86
CA VAL A 66 -11.71 -2.82 20.80
C VAL A 66 -11.10 -1.42 20.83
N MET A 67 -10.90 -0.78 19.69
CA MET A 67 -10.33 0.58 19.63
C MET A 67 -11.22 1.61 20.33
N MET A 68 -12.53 1.54 20.09
CA MET A 68 -13.53 2.37 20.77
C MET A 68 -13.52 2.13 22.28
N SER A 69 -13.34 0.88 22.72
CA SER A 69 -13.22 0.56 24.16
C SER A 69 -11.98 1.18 24.80
N GLN A 70 -10.93 1.42 24.01
CA GLN A 70 -9.71 2.11 24.42
C GLN A 70 -9.76 3.64 24.19
N GLY A 71 -10.89 4.18 23.76
CA GLY A 71 -11.09 5.61 23.53
C GLY A 71 -10.52 6.14 22.21
N VAL A 72 -10.20 5.26 21.26
CA VAL A 72 -9.68 5.63 19.93
C VAL A 72 -10.81 5.54 18.91
N ALA A 73 -11.05 6.64 18.20
CA ALA A 73 -12.07 6.71 17.16
C ALA A 73 -11.53 6.20 15.81
N ALA A 74 -12.38 5.56 14.99
CA ALA A 74 -11.96 4.93 13.74
C ALA A 74 -11.46 5.93 12.69
N ASP A 75 -12.02 7.14 12.68
CA ASP A 75 -11.59 8.26 11.82
C ASP A 75 -10.19 8.76 12.19
N GLU A 76 -9.86 8.82 13.47
CA GLU A 76 -8.51 9.15 13.92
C GLU A 76 -7.49 8.13 13.41
N VAL A 77 -7.81 6.84 13.48
CA VAL A 77 -6.93 5.76 13.01
C VAL A 77 -6.70 5.85 11.52
N ALA A 78 -7.76 6.08 10.74
CA ALA A 78 -7.65 6.27 9.30
C ALA A 78 -6.74 7.46 8.95
N ALA A 79 -6.85 8.57 9.68
CA ALA A 79 -5.96 9.72 9.52
C ALA A 79 -4.50 9.40 9.86
N ARG A 80 -4.26 8.62 10.93
CA ARG A 80 -2.91 8.16 11.30
C ARG A 80 -2.31 7.27 10.23
N VAL A 81 -3.04 6.27 9.75
CA VAL A 81 -2.58 5.37 8.68
C VAL A 81 -2.29 6.16 7.40
N ALA A 82 -3.08 7.19 7.09
CA ALA A 82 -2.82 8.06 5.95
C ALA A 82 -1.49 8.84 6.08
N SER A 83 -1.13 9.23 7.31
CA SER A 83 0.09 9.99 7.62
C SER A 83 1.38 9.17 7.69
N LEU A 84 1.29 7.84 7.78
CA LEU A 84 2.46 6.97 7.85
C LEU A 84 3.25 6.96 6.54
N SER A 85 4.56 6.76 6.66
CA SER A 85 5.44 6.54 5.51
C SER A 85 5.26 5.15 4.91
N ASP A 86 5.70 4.97 3.67
CA ASP A 86 5.63 3.69 2.97
C ASP A 86 6.36 2.56 3.72
N ALA A 87 7.53 2.87 4.31
CA ALA A 87 8.31 1.89 5.06
C ALA A 87 7.61 1.45 6.35
N GLU A 88 6.96 2.38 7.05
CA GLU A 88 6.20 2.07 8.28
C GLU A 88 4.97 1.23 7.95
N ILE A 89 4.24 1.56 6.89
CA ILE A 89 3.09 0.76 6.43
C ILE A 89 3.51 -0.66 6.08
N MET A 90 4.63 -0.83 5.37
CA MET A 90 5.17 -2.15 5.06
C MET A 90 5.53 -2.96 6.30
N GLN A 91 6.12 -2.32 7.31
CA GLN A 91 6.46 -2.99 8.57
C GLN A 91 5.19 -3.45 9.30
N ILE A 92 4.16 -2.60 9.38
CA ILE A 92 2.89 -2.95 10.00
C ILE A 92 2.21 -4.09 9.23
N ALA A 93 2.15 -4.01 7.89
CA ALA A 93 1.58 -5.06 7.07
C ALA A 93 2.27 -6.42 7.29
N ALA A 94 3.61 -6.42 7.37
CA ALA A 94 4.38 -7.64 7.64
C ALA A 94 4.13 -8.20 9.05
N GLU A 95 3.79 -7.36 10.02
CA GLU A 95 3.41 -7.80 11.36
C GLU A 95 1.96 -8.33 11.38
N LEU A 96 1.04 -7.70 10.65
CA LEU A 96 -0.33 -8.19 10.47
C LEU A 96 -0.38 -9.57 9.79
N ASP A 97 0.52 -9.85 8.84
CA ASP A 97 0.65 -11.17 8.21
C ASP A 97 1.10 -12.27 9.19
N GLN A 98 1.85 -11.90 10.23
CA GLN A 98 2.32 -12.84 11.26
C GLN A 98 1.29 -13.08 12.35
N LEU A 99 0.34 -12.15 12.53
CA LEU A 99 -0.78 -12.37 13.43
C LEU A 99 -1.62 -13.50 12.84
N PRO A 100 -1.93 -14.56 13.62
CA PRO A 100 -2.94 -15.52 13.20
C PRO A 100 -4.18 -14.71 12.89
N ALA A 101 -4.62 -14.70 11.63
CA ALA A 101 -5.81 -13.97 11.21
C ALA A 101 -6.95 -14.45 12.13
N GLY A 102 -7.22 -13.64 13.16
CA GLY A 102 -7.97 -14.08 14.33
C GLY A 102 -9.26 -14.72 13.85
N ALA A 103 -9.54 -15.92 14.37
CA ALA A 103 -10.64 -16.76 13.91
C ALA A 103 -11.88 -15.88 13.71
N SER A 104 -12.15 -15.57 12.45
CA SER A 104 -13.31 -14.76 12.10
C SER A 104 -14.53 -15.52 12.60
N LEU A 105 -15.65 -14.82 12.80
CA LEU A 105 -16.90 -15.51 13.12
C LEU A 105 -17.17 -16.66 12.13
N GLY A 106 -16.75 -16.51 10.86
CA GLY A 106 -16.77 -17.57 9.86
C GLY A 106 -15.88 -18.77 10.19
N THR A 107 -14.62 -18.57 10.58
CA THR A 107 -13.72 -19.68 10.95
C THR A 107 -14.13 -20.36 12.25
N VAL A 108 -14.62 -19.61 13.25
CA VAL A 108 -15.13 -20.21 14.49
C VAL A 108 -16.39 -21.03 14.21
N VAL A 109 -17.36 -20.47 13.50
CA VAL A 109 -18.60 -21.18 13.14
C VAL A 109 -18.29 -22.39 12.27
N GLY A 110 -17.37 -22.26 11.32
CA GLY A 110 -16.92 -23.37 10.47
C GLY A 110 -16.25 -24.48 11.28
N ALA A 111 -15.37 -24.15 12.23
CA ALA A 111 -14.71 -25.12 13.09
C ALA A 111 -15.72 -25.85 14.01
N VAL A 112 -16.66 -25.11 14.61
CA VAL A 112 -17.73 -25.69 15.45
C VAL A 112 -18.61 -26.63 14.63
N LEU A 113 -19.02 -26.21 13.42
CA LEU A 113 -19.82 -27.04 12.52
C LEU A 113 -19.05 -28.30 12.09
N PHE A 114 -17.77 -28.17 11.78
CA PHE A 114 -16.92 -29.32 11.41
C PHE A 114 -16.82 -30.32 12.55
N ILE A 115 -16.52 -29.87 13.76
CA ILE A 115 -16.49 -30.72 14.96
C ILE A 115 -17.85 -31.40 15.17
N PHE A 116 -18.95 -30.64 15.04
CA PHE A 116 -20.30 -31.17 15.15
C PHE A 116 -20.55 -32.30 14.13
N VAL A 117 -20.18 -32.11 12.85
CA VAL A 117 -20.36 -33.13 11.79
C VAL A 117 -19.51 -34.37 12.06
N VAL A 118 -18.25 -34.21 12.47
CA VAL A 118 -17.36 -35.33 12.80
C VAL A 118 -17.92 -36.13 13.98
N LEU A 119 -18.39 -35.45 15.03
CA LEU A 119 -19.03 -36.10 16.17
C LEU A 119 -20.34 -36.78 15.77
N LEU A 120 -21.14 -36.17 14.90
CA LEU A 120 -22.40 -36.74 14.42
C LEU A 120 -22.16 -38.05 13.66
N ILE A 121 -21.18 -38.08 12.76
CA ILE A 121 -20.84 -39.29 12.00
C ILE A 121 -20.31 -40.38 12.93
N THR A 122 -19.44 -40.04 13.88
CA THR A 122 -18.91 -41.05 14.81
C THR A 122 -19.97 -41.58 15.78
N ASP A 123 -21.01 -40.81 16.09
CA ASP A 123 -22.17 -41.25 16.87
C ASP A 123 -23.07 -42.21 16.05
N ILE A 124 -23.35 -41.87 14.78
CA ILE A 124 -24.11 -42.75 13.85
C ILE A 124 -23.41 -44.09 13.64
N LEU A 125 -22.08 -44.09 13.53
CA LEU A 125 -21.27 -45.30 13.40
C LEU A 125 -21.12 -46.07 14.73
N GLY A 126 -21.56 -45.49 15.85
CA GLY A 126 -21.52 -46.12 17.17
C GLY A 126 -20.13 -46.10 17.83
N TYR A 127 -19.19 -45.29 17.34
CA TYR A 127 -17.88 -45.11 17.99
C TYR A 127 -17.96 -44.16 19.20
N THR A 128 -18.90 -43.22 19.18
CA THR A 128 -19.16 -42.30 20.31
C THR A 128 -20.65 -42.24 20.62
N LYS A 129 -21.03 -41.64 21.75
CA LYS A 129 -22.43 -41.36 22.13
C LYS A 129 -22.52 -39.98 22.79
N VAL A 130 -22.37 -38.95 21.98
CA VAL A 130 -22.35 -37.55 22.42
C VAL A 130 -23.74 -36.93 22.31
N PHE A 131 -24.51 -37.31 21.28
CA PHE A 131 -25.83 -36.80 20.98
C PHE A 131 -26.92 -37.81 21.37
N THR A 132 -27.73 -37.48 22.38
CA THR A 132 -28.79 -38.36 22.88
C THR A 132 -29.89 -38.67 21.85
N PHE A 133 -29.99 -37.85 20.80
CA PHE A 133 -30.98 -37.99 19.73
C PHE A 133 -30.50 -38.84 18.54
N VAL A 134 -29.22 -39.28 18.52
CA VAL A 134 -28.69 -40.12 17.44
C VAL A 134 -28.82 -41.59 17.83
N GLN A 135 -29.40 -42.40 16.94
CA GLN A 135 -29.44 -43.85 17.07
C GLN A 135 -28.32 -44.43 16.19
N PRO A 136 -27.38 -45.23 16.74
CA PRO A 136 -26.33 -45.83 15.93
C PRO A 136 -26.95 -46.82 14.93
N ILE A 137 -26.50 -46.75 13.67
CA ILE A 137 -26.91 -47.70 12.64
C ILE A 137 -26.15 -49.00 12.91
N ARG A 138 -26.89 -50.02 13.32
CA ARG A 138 -26.38 -51.34 13.62
C ARG A 138 -26.75 -52.31 12.51
#